data_AF-E3FGR5-F1
#
_entry.id   AF-E3FGR5-F1
#
_cell.length_a   1.000
_cell.length_b   1.000
_cell.length_c   1.000
_cell.angle_alpha   90.00
_cell.angle_beta   90.00
_cell.angle_gamma   90.00
#
_symmetry.space_group_name_H-M   'P 1'
#
loop_
_entity.id
_entity.type
_entity.pdbx_description
1 polymer ?
#
loop_
_entity_poly.entity_id
_entity_poly.type
_entity_poly.pdbx_seq_one_letter_code
_entity_poly.pdbx_strand_id
1 'polypeptide(L)'
;MAPENLERSFWATDGCRNIPEVGLNLSALKEYLPSGWHHLVHLTRLANTLRSLQRNDGSMTVPDISRQLLDQSALALEAAAETCPEEEIAGLLRLRARGLRHNDTREAATAQARATSDRLVVLCGPLITWPGKSSAYLHSACIALEDTRLTQQVRALEEELEPLRRYYEGLLGLEGLQRSEIPSYTVSELVLCGGEANGFPKHFTYFLPEDEGHRKLKPRKTLLFRNIYLERIRCLSLPLLRTLCPGLPVPDEDVSNPLVALTWFRGHDVGHYWRHPSAAFGKLRELGLSRSYALQEALCDVLGYLALQGPWSQPARHDAPMGFYLAEMLRFLGRGYQGIHPDFEASHIVLSYLVKNQFASLDPERGELQLESRHFQQGVTEVARRLMQAVLGGDVNEARLLLTEYGLATDPSQSHLDPLIRRAAHIGNDIRYTYEG
;
A
#
# COMPACT_ATOMS: atom_id res chain seq x y z
N MET A 1 -6.77 24.52 -17.19
CA MET A 1 -5.87 24.80 -16.04
C MET A 1 -4.49 25.08 -16.59
N ALA A 2 -3.89 26.21 -16.23
CA ALA A 2 -2.56 26.61 -16.68
C ALA A 2 -1.46 25.74 -16.03
N PRO A 3 -0.34 25.48 -16.72
CA PRO A 3 0.69 24.52 -16.28
C PRO A 3 1.68 25.05 -15.21
N GLU A 4 1.46 26.24 -14.63
CA GLU A 4 2.44 26.89 -13.74
C GLU A 4 2.34 26.55 -12.23
N ASN A 5 1.50 25.58 -11.82
CA ASN A 5 1.35 25.22 -10.39
C ASN A 5 1.92 23.84 -10.00
N LEU A 6 2.77 23.23 -10.83
CA LEU A 6 3.33 21.89 -10.58
C LEU A 6 4.56 21.86 -9.64
N GLU A 7 5.04 23.00 -9.14
CA GLU A 7 6.28 23.07 -8.33
C GLU A 7 6.09 23.10 -6.81
N ARG A 8 4.86 23.15 -6.28
CA ARG A 8 4.67 22.86 -4.85
C ARG A 8 4.64 21.35 -4.67
N SER A 9 5.63 20.82 -3.94
CA SER A 9 5.61 19.44 -3.43
C SER A 9 4.22 19.14 -2.88
N PHE A 10 3.53 18.23 -3.56
CA PHE A 10 2.23 17.67 -3.23
C PHE A 10 2.18 17.06 -1.80
N TRP A 11 3.36 16.81 -1.21
CA TRP A 11 3.56 16.32 0.15
C TRP A 11 4.36 17.32 0.98
N ALA A 12 3.90 18.57 1.04
CA ALA A 12 4.52 19.58 1.89
C ALA A 12 4.47 19.13 3.35
N THR A 13 5.59 18.58 3.82
CA THR A 13 5.93 18.49 5.25
C THR A 13 6.04 19.87 5.88
N ASP A 14 6.05 20.92 5.06
CA ASP A 14 6.09 22.33 5.42
C ASP A 14 4.74 22.77 6.04
N GLY A 15 4.44 22.23 7.22
CA GLY A 15 3.23 22.51 7.97
C GLY A 15 2.83 21.44 8.99
N CYS A 16 3.25 20.18 8.77
CA CYS A 16 3.00 19.10 9.73
C CYS A 16 3.96 19.25 10.92
N ARG A 17 3.47 19.80 12.04
CA ARG A 17 4.30 20.08 13.23
C ARG A 17 4.79 18.81 13.95
N ASN A 18 4.21 17.64 13.67
CA ASN A 18 4.54 16.36 14.30
C ASN A 18 4.52 15.23 13.26
N ILE A 19 5.65 14.90 12.64
CA ILE A 19 5.78 13.69 11.81
C ILE A 19 6.35 12.59 12.72
N PRO A 20 5.62 11.50 13.00
CA PRO A 20 6.12 10.39 13.82
C PRO A 20 7.40 9.79 13.24
N GLU A 21 8.32 9.38 14.12
CA GLU A 21 9.59 8.77 13.74
C GLU A 21 9.57 7.26 13.95
N VAL A 22 10.14 6.51 12.99
CA VAL A 22 10.27 5.04 13.03
C VAL A 22 11.73 4.66 13.00
N GLY A 23 12.17 3.95 14.03
CA GLY A 23 13.48 3.32 14.06
C GLY A 23 13.55 2.12 13.11
N LEU A 24 14.51 2.12 12.19
CA LEU A 24 14.82 0.94 11.36
C LEU A 24 15.84 0.05 12.08
N ASN A 25 15.55 -1.25 12.16
CA ASN A 25 16.32 -2.23 12.94
C ASN A 25 17.62 -2.64 12.23
N LEU A 26 18.65 -1.78 12.31
CA LEU A 26 19.96 -2.08 11.73
C LEU A 26 20.66 -3.26 12.43
N SER A 27 20.34 -3.52 13.70
CA SER A 27 20.91 -4.63 14.46
C SER A 27 20.56 -6.00 13.85
N ALA A 28 19.31 -6.18 13.40
CA ALA A 28 18.91 -7.41 12.71
C ALA A 28 19.71 -7.64 11.41
N LEU A 29 20.05 -6.58 10.68
CA LEU A 29 20.90 -6.70 9.50
C LEU A 29 22.34 -7.06 9.86
N LYS A 30 22.88 -6.51 10.96
CA LYS A 30 24.20 -6.89 11.47
C LYS A 30 24.25 -8.35 11.91
N GLU A 31 23.17 -8.88 12.47
CA GLU A 31 23.07 -10.29 12.83
C GLU A 31 23.02 -11.20 11.59
N TYR A 32 22.19 -10.84 10.61
CA TYR A 32 22.03 -11.63 9.37
C TYR A 32 23.28 -11.59 8.48
N LEU A 33 23.94 -10.42 8.38
CA LEU A 33 25.09 -10.18 7.50
C LEU A 33 26.26 -9.49 8.25
N PRO A 34 26.93 -10.17 9.19
CA PRO A 34 27.91 -9.55 10.11
C PRO A 34 29.09 -8.86 9.41
N SER A 35 29.58 -9.45 8.33
CA SER A 35 30.71 -8.91 7.58
C SER A 35 30.31 -8.03 6.40
N GLY A 36 29.04 -8.04 5.98
CA GLY A 36 28.59 -7.36 4.76
C GLY A 36 27.59 -6.21 4.96
N TRP A 37 27.02 -6.04 6.15
CA TRP A 37 25.98 -5.01 6.41
C TRP A 37 26.44 -3.59 6.05
N HIS A 38 27.72 -3.28 6.25
CA HIS A 38 28.28 -1.96 6.00
C HIS A 38 28.31 -1.61 4.49
N HIS A 39 28.40 -2.62 3.61
CA HIS A 39 28.27 -2.43 2.17
C HIS A 39 26.83 -2.03 1.80
N LEU A 40 25.82 -2.60 2.46
CA LEU A 40 24.42 -2.22 2.25
C LEU A 40 24.10 -0.82 2.82
N VAL A 41 24.75 -0.43 3.93
CA VAL A 41 24.69 0.97 4.39
C VAL A 41 25.33 1.90 3.37
N HIS A 42 26.49 1.55 2.81
CA HIS A 42 27.12 2.34 1.76
C HIS A 42 26.22 2.46 0.51
N LEU A 43 25.57 1.37 0.10
CA LEU A 43 24.60 1.34 -1.00
C LEU A 43 23.47 2.36 -0.81
N THR A 44 22.89 2.46 0.40
CA THR A 44 21.82 3.46 0.66
C THR A 44 22.31 4.90 0.57
N ARG A 45 23.56 5.17 0.98
CA ARG A 45 24.18 6.51 0.84
C ARG A 45 24.44 6.85 -0.63
N LEU A 46 24.89 5.89 -1.42
CA LEU A 46 25.02 6.04 -2.87
C LEU A 46 23.65 6.30 -3.50
N ALA A 47 22.60 5.60 -3.08
CA ALA A 47 21.24 5.82 -3.57
C ALA A 47 20.71 7.23 -3.28
N ASN A 48 21.00 7.79 -2.08
CA ASN A 48 20.69 9.20 -1.76
C ASN A 48 21.42 10.16 -2.71
N THR A 49 22.69 9.90 -2.97
CA THR A 49 23.52 10.74 -3.86
C THR A 49 23.00 10.67 -5.29
N LEU A 50 22.76 9.47 -5.82
CA LEU A 50 22.16 9.25 -7.14
C LEU A 50 20.82 9.95 -7.28
N ARG A 51 19.94 9.83 -6.27
CA ARG A 51 18.64 10.51 -6.28
C ARG A 51 18.78 12.04 -6.31
N SER A 52 19.76 12.61 -5.60
CA SER A 52 20.03 14.06 -5.61
C SER A 52 20.52 14.58 -6.97
N LEU A 53 21.11 13.69 -7.78
CA LEU A 53 21.52 13.97 -9.15
C LEU A 53 20.43 13.64 -10.18
N GLN A 54 19.23 13.23 -9.74
CA GLN A 54 18.14 12.84 -10.62
C GLN A 54 17.00 13.87 -10.61
N ARG A 55 16.50 14.24 -11.78
CA ARG A 55 15.29 15.05 -11.92
C ARG A 55 14.02 14.21 -11.72
N ASN A 56 12.88 14.87 -11.51
CA ASN A 56 11.60 14.19 -11.33
C ASN A 56 11.09 13.49 -12.61
N ASP A 57 11.64 13.81 -13.79
CA ASP A 57 11.39 13.07 -15.04
C ASP A 57 12.25 11.80 -15.17
N GLY A 58 13.10 11.53 -14.19
CA GLY A 58 14.01 10.38 -14.16
C GLY A 58 15.38 10.64 -14.80
N SER A 59 15.59 11.77 -15.48
CA SER A 59 16.87 12.10 -16.11
C SER A 59 17.97 12.47 -15.10
N MET A 60 19.21 12.07 -15.37
CA MET A 60 20.37 12.43 -14.55
C MET A 60 20.91 13.81 -14.95
N THR A 61 21.18 14.67 -13.96
CA THR A 61 21.76 16.01 -14.16
C THR A 61 23.25 15.94 -14.51
N VAL A 62 23.95 14.92 -14.01
CA VAL A 62 25.38 14.69 -14.29
C VAL A 62 25.61 13.22 -14.66
N PRO A 63 25.41 12.82 -15.93
CA PRO A 63 25.39 11.41 -16.36
C PRO A 63 26.68 10.63 -16.07
N ASP A 64 27.86 11.23 -16.26
CA ASP A 64 29.14 10.52 -16.06
C ASP A 64 29.41 10.23 -14.58
N ILE A 65 29.14 11.18 -13.68
CA ILE A 65 29.21 10.95 -12.23
C ILE A 65 28.17 9.89 -11.83
N SER A 66 26.96 9.97 -12.38
CA SER A 66 25.91 8.99 -12.10
C SER A 66 26.31 7.57 -12.51
N ARG A 67 27.01 7.40 -13.65
CA ARG A 67 27.54 6.11 -14.08
C ARG A 67 28.59 5.56 -13.11
N GLN A 68 29.49 6.41 -12.60
CA GLN A 68 30.47 6.00 -11.58
C GLN A 68 29.79 5.58 -10.27
N LEU A 69 28.77 6.30 -9.83
CA LEU A 69 28.01 5.96 -8.61
C LEU A 69 27.19 4.66 -8.76
N LEU A 70 26.67 4.39 -9.95
CA LEU A 70 26.01 3.11 -10.27
C LEU A 70 27.01 1.95 -10.23
N ASP A 71 28.22 2.14 -10.73
CA ASP A 71 29.28 1.13 -10.64
C ASP A 71 29.73 0.89 -9.18
N GLN A 72 29.86 1.95 -8.38
CA GLN A 72 30.10 1.82 -6.94
C GLN A 72 28.96 1.09 -6.21
N SER A 73 27.72 1.32 -6.62
CA SER A 73 26.55 0.61 -6.08
C SER A 73 26.60 -0.88 -6.43
N ALA A 74 27.02 -1.22 -7.65
CA ALA A 74 27.23 -2.59 -8.09
C ALA A 74 28.36 -3.28 -7.29
N LEU A 75 29.49 -2.60 -7.07
CA LEU A 75 30.59 -3.12 -6.25
C LEU A 75 30.15 -3.37 -4.80
N ALA A 76 29.34 -2.48 -4.22
CA ALA A 76 28.82 -2.67 -2.87
C ALA A 76 27.90 -3.91 -2.77
N LEU A 77 27.07 -4.16 -3.79
CA LEU A 77 26.23 -5.35 -3.87
C LEU A 77 27.05 -6.63 -4.01
N GLU A 78 28.10 -6.61 -4.83
CA GLU A 78 29.01 -7.76 -5.00
C GLU A 78 29.76 -8.10 -3.72
N ALA A 79 30.29 -7.09 -3.02
CA ALA A 79 30.95 -7.29 -1.73
C ALA A 79 29.98 -7.80 -0.64
N ALA A 80 28.73 -7.33 -0.63
CA ALA A 80 27.70 -7.90 0.22
C ALA A 80 27.39 -9.37 -0.15
N ALA A 81 27.41 -9.71 -1.44
CA ALA A 81 27.18 -11.06 -1.92
C ALA A 81 28.29 -12.05 -1.50
N GLU A 82 29.55 -11.60 -1.42
CA GLU A 82 30.69 -12.43 -0.99
C GLU A 82 30.57 -12.92 0.45
N THR A 83 29.87 -12.16 1.29
CA THR A 83 29.70 -12.46 2.72
C THR A 83 28.29 -12.93 3.06
N CYS A 84 27.42 -13.08 2.06
CA CYS A 84 26.04 -13.50 2.24
C CYS A 84 25.98 -15.00 2.58
N PRO A 85 25.25 -15.40 3.65
CA PRO A 85 25.20 -16.80 4.07
C PRO A 85 24.39 -17.71 3.12
N GLU A 86 23.57 -17.14 2.24
CA GLU A 86 22.66 -17.88 1.36
C GLU A 86 23.00 -17.62 -0.11
N GLU A 87 23.34 -18.68 -0.86
CA GLU A 87 23.81 -18.54 -2.26
C GLU A 87 22.72 -18.00 -3.19
N GLU A 88 21.44 -18.32 -2.96
CA GLU A 88 20.33 -17.74 -3.75
C GLU A 88 20.32 -16.21 -3.62
N ILE A 89 20.44 -15.69 -2.39
CA ILE A 89 20.45 -14.25 -2.11
C ILE A 89 21.75 -13.61 -2.63
N ALA A 90 22.91 -14.26 -2.48
CA ALA A 90 24.16 -13.81 -3.08
C ALA A 90 24.03 -13.69 -4.61
N GLY A 91 23.39 -14.66 -5.26
CA GLY A 91 23.06 -14.64 -6.67
C GLY A 91 22.18 -13.44 -7.07
N LEU A 92 21.12 -13.15 -6.30
CA LEU A 92 20.25 -11.98 -6.52
C LEU A 92 21.01 -10.66 -6.40
N LEU A 93 21.90 -10.53 -5.41
CA LEU A 93 22.76 -9.34 -5.25
C LEU A 93 23.69 -9.14 -6.45
N ARG A 94 24.32 -10.20 -6.96
CA ARG A 94 25.18 -10.14 -8.15
C ARG A 94 24.39 -9.80 -9.42
N LEU A 95 23.19 -10.37 -9.59
CA LEU A 95 22.29 -10.01 -10.69
C LEU A 95 21.88 -8.55 -10.64
N ARG A 96 21.57 -8.04 -9.44
CA ARG A 96 21.26 -6.63 -9.22
C ARG A 96 22.43 -5.72 -9.58
N ALA A 97 23.65 -6.08 -9.14
CA ALA A 97 24.88 -5.35 -9.48
C ALA A 97 25.08 -5.25 -11.01
N ARG A 98 24.92 -6.37 -11.71
CA ARG A 98 24.97 -6.42 -13.18
C ARG A 98 23.93 -5.50 -13.81
N GLY A 99 22.69 -5.53 -13.31
CA GLY A 99 21.61 -4.69 -13.84
C GLY A 99 21.88 -3.19 -13.67
N LEU A 100 22.50 -2.77 -12.56
CA LEU A 100 22.89 -1.38 -12.36
C LEU A 100 23.97 -0.91 -13.34
N ARG A 101 24.99 -1.75 -13.64
CA ARG A 101 26.06 -1.40 -14.60
C ARG A 101 25.55 -1.25 -16.03
N HIS A 102 24.60 -2.09 -16.43
CA HIS A 102 24.06 -2.10 -17.79
C HIS A 102 22.79 -1.25 -17.95
N ASN A 103 22.30 -0.65 -16.88
CA ASN A 103 21.03 0.06 -16.85
C ASN A 103 19.85 -0.81 -17.35
N ASP A 104 19.87 -2.10 -17.00
CA ASP A 104 18.82 -3.07 -17.29
C ASP A 104 18.57 -3.96 -16.06
N THR A 105 17.53 -3.63 -15.30
CA THR A 105 17.15 -4.37 -14.08
C THR A 105 16.19 -5.52 -14.34
N ARG A 106 15.83 -5.81 -15.60
CA ARG A 106 14.77 -6.77 -15.93
C ARG A 106 15.02 -8.17 -15.38
N GLU A 107 16.23 -8.68 -15.58
CA GLU A 107 16.64 -10.01 -15.09
C GLU A 107 16.61 -10.05 -13.57
N ALA A 108 17.21 -9.06 -12.90
CA ALA A 108 17.25 -8.96 -11.44
C ALA A 108 15.85 -8.84 -10.82
N ALA A 109 14.97 -8.01 -11.39
CA ALA A 109 13.60 -7.82 -10.92
C ALA A 109 12.77 -9.11 -11.06
N THR A 110 12.92 -9.80 -12.20
CA THR A 110 12.23 -11.07 -12.43
C THR A 110 12.75 -12.17 -11.50
N ALA A 111 14.06 -12.22 -11.27
CA ALA A 111 14.67 -13.16 -10.34
C ALA A 111 14.19 -12.92 -8.90
N GLN A 112 14.14 -11.66 -8.45
CA GLN A 112 13.63 -11.31 -7.12
C GLN A 112 12.16 -11.73 -6.92
N ALA A 113 11.31 -11.50 -7.94
CA ALA A 113 9.92 -11.91 -7.89
C ALA A 113 9.74 -13.45 -7.86
N ARG A 114 10.71 -14.21 -8.38
CA ARG A 114 10.73 -15.68 -8.38
C ARG A 114 11.39 -16.28 -7.13
N ALA A 115 12.22 -15.51 -6.43
CA ALA A 115 13.06 -16.00 -5.34
C ALA A 115 12.25 -16.79 -4.30
N THR A 116 12.81 -17.90 -3.85
CA THR A 116 12.19 -18.79 -2.85
C THR A 116 12.58 -18.41 -1.43
N SER A 117 13.80 -17.90 -1.23
CA SER A 117 14.22 -17.23 0.00
C SER A 117 14.09 -15.71 -0.16
N ASP A 118 13.39 -15.09 0.79
CA ASP A 118 13.35 -13.62 0.93
C ASP A 118 13.99 -13.17 2.25
N ARG A 119 14.81 -14.03 2.90
CA ARG A 119 15.42 -13.72 4.21
C ARG A 119 16.15 -12.37 4.23
N LEU A 120 16.75 -12.00 3.10
CA LEU A 120 17.21 -10.65 2.80
C LEU A 120 16.72 -10.26 1.40
N VAL A 121 15.98 -9.16 1.31
CA VAL A 121 15.56 -8.55 0.04
C VAL A 121 16.31 -7.23 -0.15
N VAL A 122 16.94 -7.06 -1.30
CA VAL A 122 17.60 -5.81 -1.70
C VAL A 122 17.03 -5.32 -3.02
N LEU A 123 16.22 -4.28 -2.95
CA LEU A 123 15.77 -3.52 -4.11
C LEU A 123 16.71 -2.33 -4.29
N CYS A 124 17.31 -2.19 -5.46
CA CYS A 124 18.14 -1.03 -5.78
C CYS A 124 18.02 -0.67 -7.26
N GLY A 125 17.90 0.62 -7.55
CA GLY A 125 17.71 1.13 -8.92
C GLY A 125 16.40 1.89 -9.08
N PRO A 126 15.85 1.98 -10.30
CA PRO A 126 14.63 2.72 -10.57
C PRO A 126 13.42 2.02 -9.93
N LEU A 127 12.79 2.66 -8.94
CA LEU A 127 11.54 2.21 -8.33
C LEU A 127 10.43 3.24 -8.58
N ILE A 128 9.19 2.76 -8.62
CA ILE A 128 8.01 3.62 -8.79
C ILE A 128 7.92 4.61 -7.62
N THR A 129 7.41 5.79 -7.93
CA THR A 129 7.05 6.78 -6.91
C THR A 129 5.55 6.75 -6.66
N TRP A 130 5.11 7.40 -5.59
CA TRP A 130 3.68 7.55 -5.35
C TRP A 130 2.97 8.25 -6.51
N PRO A 131 1.82 7.75 -6.98
CA PRO A 131 1.04 8.41 -8.02
C PRO A 131 0.76 9.87 -7.67
N GLY A 132 1.00 10.77 -8.62
CA GLY A 132 0.89 12.22 -8.43
C GLY A 132 2.19 12.92 -8.00
N LYS A 133 3.20 12.19 -7.50
CA LYS A 133 4.52 12.76 -7.17
C LYS A 133 5.45 12.81 -8.38
N SER A 134 5.57 11.70 -9.10
CA SER A 134 6.29 11.60 -10.37
C SER A 134 5.71 10.46 -11.21
N SER A 135 5.69 10.63 -12.53
CA SER A 135 5.39 9.56 -13.48
C SER A 135 6.61 8.70 -13.84
N ALA A 136 7.81 9.11 -13.42
CA ALA A 136 9.06 8.41 -13.66
C ALA A 136 9.40 7.44 -12.52
N TYR A 137 10.27 6.48 -12.82
CA TYR A 137 10.90 5.64 -11.81
C TYR A 137 12.16 6.34 -11.32
N LEU A 138 12.29 6.51 -10.01
CA LEU A 138 13.39 7.27 -9.41
C LEU A 138 14.27 6.34 -8.58
N HIS A 139 15.56 6.67 -8.57
CA HIS A 139 16.57 5.82 -7.97
C HIS A 139 16.33 5.68 -6.47
N SER A 140 16.26 4.43 -6.03
CA SER A 140 15.93 4.04 -4.67
C SER A 140 16.78 2.86 -4.23
N ALA A 141 16.94 2.71 -2.91
CA ALA A 141 17.40 1.49 -2.28
C ALA A 141 16.48 1.13 -1.12
N CYS A 142 16.05 -0.12 -1.05
CA CYS A 142 15.30 -0.71 0.07
C CYS A 142 15.96 -2.03 0.44
N ILE A 143 16.30 -2.19 1.72
CA ILE A 143 16.83 -3.43 2.27
C ILE A 143 15.87 -3.87 3.35
N ALA A 144 15.37 -5.10 3.21
CA ALA A 144 14.40 -5.67 4.12
C ALA A 144 14.79 -7.10 4.52
N LEU A 145 14.39 -7.50 5.72
CA LEU A 145 14.53 -8.86 6.23
C LEU A 145 13.16 -9.49 6.38
N GLU A 146 12.98 -10.72 5.89
CA GLU A 146 11.72 -11.42 6.03
C GLU A 146 11.38 -11.70 7.51
N ASP A 147 10.13 -11.47 7.90
CA ASP A 147 9.57 -12.16 9.05
C ASP A 147 8.94 -13.46 8.57
N THR A 148 9.69 -14.56 8.65
CA THR A 148 9.20 -15.83 8.11
C THR A 148 8.00 -16.39 8.88
N ARG A 149 7.85 -16.06 10.18
CA ARG A 149 6.68 -16.47 10.97
C ARG A 149 5.42 -15.78 10.45
N LEU A 150 5.44 -14.46 10.28
CA LEU A 150 4.28 -13.73 9.75
C LEU A 150 4.04 -14.05 8.27
N THR A 151 5.09 -14.22 7.47
CA THR A 151 4.95 -14.66 6.08
C THR A 151 4.22 -16.00 6.00
N GLN A 152 4.61 -16.98 6.82
CA GLN A 152 3.94 -18.28 6.87
C GLN A 152 2.48 -18.15 7.32
N GLN A 153 2.20 -17.36 8.35
CA GLN A 153 0.83 -17.15 8.83
C GLN A 153 -0.08 -16.53 7.76
N VAL A 154 0.40 -15.52 7.02
CA VAL A 154 -0.38 -14.88 5.95
C VAL A 154 -0.53 -15.79 4.74
N ARG A 155 0.52 -16.54 4.36
CA ARG A 155 0.45 -17.51 3.26
C ARG A 155 -0.51 -18.66 3.55
N ALA A 156 -0.66 -19.08 4.80
CA ALA A 156 -1.61 -20.12 5.19
C ALA A 156 -3.07 -19.72 4.89
N LEU A 157 -3.40 -18.43 4.83
CA LEU A 157 -4.72 -17.96 4.41
C LEU A 157 -5.07 -18.40 2.97
N GLU A 158 -4.07 -18.67 2.13
CA GLU A 158 -4.30 -19.10 0.76
C GLU A 158 -4.94 -20.49 0.64
N GLU A 159 -4.82 -21.32 1.68
CA GLU A 159 -5.52 -22.61 1.77
C GLU A 159 -7.05 -22.42 1.82
N GLU A 160 -7.50 -21.25 2.30
CA GLU A 160 -8.91 -20.87 2.48
C GLU A 160 -9.46 -20.04 1.31
N LEU A 161 -8.77 -19.95 0.16
CA LEU A 161 -9.23 -19.15 -0.99
C LEU A 161 -10.55 -19.64 -1.58
N GLU A 162 -10.76 -20.96 -1.64
CA GLU A 162 -11.99 -21.54 -2.17
C GLU A 162 -13.18 -21.33 -1.19
N PRO A 163 -13.04 -21.57 0.12
CA PRO A 163 -13.99 -21.12 1.13
C PRO A 163 -14.30 -19.62 1.05
N LEU A 164 -13.26 -18.77 0.89
CA LEU A 164 -13.43 -17.33 0.74
C LEU A 164 -14.22 -16.95 -0.50
N ARG A 165 -13.95 -17.59 -1.64
CA ARG A 165 -14.73 -17.41 -2.87
C ARG A 165 -16.21 -17.70 -2.64
N ARG A 166 -16.54 -18.87 -2.08
CA ARG A 166 -17.93 -19.28 -1.80
C ARG A 166 -18.60 -18.33 -0.81
N TYR A 167 -17.85 -17.85 0.18
CA TYR A 167 -18.33 -16.86 1.13
C TYR A 167 -18.72 -15.56 0.42
N TYR A 168 -17.88 -15.03 -0.47
CA TYR A 168 -18.22 -13.84 -1.26
C TYR A 168 -19.41 -14.07 -2.19
N GLU A 169 -19.45 -15.18 -2.93
CA GLU A 169 -20.57 -15.52 -3.82
C GLU A 169 -21.90 -15.61 -3.05
N GLY A 170 -21.91 -16.31 -1.92
CA GLY A 170 -23.11 -16.45 -1.08
C GLY A 170 -23.54 -15.16 -0.41
N LEU A 171 -22.59 -14.33 0.05
CA LEU A 171 -22.88 -13.09 0.75
C LEU A 171 -23.32 -11.95 -0.20
N LEU A 172 -22.67 -11.87 -1.36
CA LEU A 172 -22.79 -10.75 -2.30
C LEU A 172 -23.63 -11.10 -3.53
N GLY A 173 -23.93 -12.37 -3.78
CA GLY A 173 -24.90 -12.81 -4.79
C GLY A 173 -24.41 -12.75 -6.24
N LEU A 174 -23.09 -12.66 -6.47
CA LEU A 174 -22.49 -12.80 -7.80
C LEU A 174 -21.72 -14.11 -7.87
N GLU A 175 -22.34 -15.14 -8.43
CA GLU A 175 -21.75 -16.47 -8.64
C GLU A 175 -20.75 -16.50 -9.79
N GLY A 176 -19.89 -17.53 -9.84
CA GLY A 176 -18.98 -17.76 -10.96
C GLY A 176 -17.70 -16.93 -10.88
N LEU A 177 -17.31 -16.52 -9.67
CA LEU A 177 -16.01 -15.90 -9.44
C LEU A 177 -14.90 -16.85 -9.85
N GLN A 178 -13.90 -16.28 -10.51
CA GLN A 178 -12.68 -16.96 -10.91
C GLN A 178 -11.48 -16.22 -10.33
N ARG A 179 -10.37 -16.93 -10.20
CA ARG A 179 -9.13 -16.38 -9.66
C ARG A 179 -8.09 -16.32 -10.77
N SER A 180 -7.51 -15.14 -10.97
CA SER A 180 -6.27 -15.01 -11.74
C SER A 180 -5.05 -15.34 -10.88
N GLU A 181 -3.86 -15.47 -11.48
CA GLU A 181 -2.63 -15.79 -10.74
C GLU A 181 -2.36 -14.75 -9.63
N ILE A 182 -2.51 -15.18 -8.37
CA ILE A 182 -2.23 -14.38 -7.18
C ILE A 182 -0.70 -14.30 -6.98
N PRO A 183 -0.14 -13.11 -6.70
CA PRO A 183 1.27 -12.96 -6.36
C PRO A 183 1.64 -13.77 -5.12
N SER A 184 2.87 -14.30 -5.13
CA SER A 184 3.51 -14.72 -3.88
C SER A 184 3.57 -13.54 -2.91
N TYR A 185 3.60 -13.80 -1.61
CA TYR A 185 3.48 -12.76 -0.60
C TYR A 185 4.59 -12.88 0.44
N THR A 186 5.26 -11.79 0.77
CA THR A 186 6.36 -11.78 1.74
C THR A 186 6.16 -10.63 2.71
N VAL A 187 6.09 -10.96 4.00
CA VAL A 187 6.09 -10.01 5.11
C VAL A 187 7.54 -9.80 5.54
N SER A 188 7.96 -8.55 5.64
CA SER A 188 9.34 -8.19 5.95
C SER A 188 9.42 -6.96 6.84
N GLU A 189 10.57 -6.72 7.43
CA GLU A 189 10.93 -5.47 8.07
C GLU A 189 11.87 -4.68 7.17
N LEU A 190 11.52 -3.42 6.89
CA LEU A 190 12.45 -2.49 6.28
C LEU A 190 13.54 -2.14 7.30
N VAL A 191 14.80 -2.44 7.00
CA VAL A 191 15.94 -2.20 7.90
C VAL A 191 16.84 -1.07 7.42
N LEU A 192 16.89 -0.83 6.11
CA LEU A 192 17.56 0.33 5.53
C LEU A 192 16.79 0.80 4.29
N CYS A 193 16.83 2.10 4.03
CA CYS A 193 16.37 2.65 2.76
C CYS A 193 17.18 3.90 2.38
N GLY A 194 17.12 4.27 1.11
CA GLY A 194 17.76 5.46 0.56
C GLY A 194 17.17 5.84 -0.79
N GLY A 195 17.56 7.00 -1.31
CA GLY A 195 17.01 7.57 -2.54
C GLY A 195 15.53 7.94 -2.39
N GLU A 196 14.76 7.73 -3.45
CA GLU A 196 13.34 8.10 -3.49
C GLU A 196 12.48 7.31 -2.48
N ALA A 197 12.84 6.07 -2.16
CA ALA A 197 12.15 5.26 -1.15
C ALA A 197 12.17 5.88 0.27
N ASN A 198 13.15 6.76 0.56
CA ASN A 198 13.20 7.54 1.80
C ASN A 198 12.52 8.93 1.67
N GLY A 199 12.00 9.26 0.49
CA GLY A 199 11.19 10.47 0.25
C GLY A 199 9.78 10.36 0.84
N PHE A 200 9.04 11.46 0.84
CA PHE A 200 7.61 11.45 1.21
C PHE A 200 6.73 11.25 -0.04
N PRO A 201 5.66 10.45 0.02
CA PRO A 201 5.29 9.62 1.15
C PRO A 201 6.03 8.29 1.16
N LYS A 202 6.10 7.65 2.32
CA LYS A 202 6.75 6.35 2.47
C LYS A 202 5.98 5.23 1.77
N HIS A 203 6.67 4.30 1.15
CA HIS A 203 6.05 3.05 0.71
C HIS A 203 6.14 2.03 1.83
N PHE A 204 5.07 1.27 2.04
CA PHE A 204 5.05 0.14 2.97
C PHE A 204 4.88 -1.20 2.24
N THR A 205 4.73 -1.16 0.91
CA THR A 205 4.58 -2.34 0.07
C THR A 205 5.19 -2.06 -1.30
N TYR A 206 5.69 -3.11 -1.96
CA TYR A 206 6.13 -3.11 -3.34
C TYR A 206 5.56 -4.33 -4.09
N PHE A 207 5.05 -4.11 -5.29
CA PHE A 207 4.55 -5.14 -6.20
C PHE A 207 5.62 -5.47 -7.24
N LEU A 208 6.32 -6.58 -7.07
CA LEU A 208 7.43 -6.98 -7.93
C LEU A 208 6.96 -7.88 -9.08
N PRO A 209 7.53 -7.72 -10.29
CA PRO A 209 8.53 -6.72 -10.69
C PRO A 209 7.89 -5.44 -11.26
N GLU A 210 6.59 -5.23 -11.03
CA GLU A 210 5.82 -4.11 -11.56
C GLU A 210 6.38 -2.74 -11.13
N ASP A 211 6.66 -2.57 -9.84
CA ASP A 211 7.18 -1.34 -9.26
C ASP A 211 8.65 -1.07 -9.63
N GLU A 212 9.31 -2.02 -10.29
CA GLU A 212 10.64 -1.85 -10.89
C GLU A 212 10.58 -1.51 -12.39
N GLY A 213 9.37 -1.24 -12.92
CA GLY A 213 9.15 -0.87 -14.32
C GLY A 213 8.66 -2.00 -15.21
N HIS A 214 8.46 -3.21 -14.68
CA HIS A 214 8.26 -4.43 -15.47
C HIS A 214 6.88 -5.08 -15.31
N ARG A 215 5.81 -4.27 -15.39
CA ARG A 215 4.39 -4.67 -15.10
C ARG A 215 3.87 -5.95 -15.74
N LYS A 216 4.37 -6.29 -16.93
CA LYS A 216 3.92 -7.45 -17.73
C LYS A 216 4.65 -8.74 -17.37
N LEU A 217 5.69 -8.69 -16.54
CA LEU A 217 6.48 -9.87 -16.22
C LEU A 217 5.84 -10.70 -15.13
N LYS A 218 6.20 -11.99 -15.17
CA LYS A 218 5.79 -13.05 -14.26
C LYS A 218 7.04 -13.83 -13.82
N PRO A 219 7.05 -14.43 -12.62
CA PRO A 219 5.99 -14.41 -11.59
C PRO A 219 5.86 -13.03 -10.91
N ARG A 220 4.82 -12.86 -10.08
CA ARG A 220 4.60 -11.65 -9.26
C ARG A 220 4.82 -11.94 -7.78
N LYS A 221 5.28 -10.93 -7.05
CA LYS A 221 5.46 -10.97 -5.59
C LYS A 221 5.03 -9.66 -4.95
N THR A 222 4.24 -9.73 -3.89
CA THR A 222 3.93 -8.60 -3.02
C THR A 222 4.90 -8.63 -1.83
N LEU A 223 5.72 -7.60 -1.69
CA LEU A 223 6.64 -7.41 -0.58
C LEU A 223 6.08 -6.34 0.36
N LEU A 224 5.67 -6.72 1.57
CA LEU A 224 5.15 -5.80 2.57
C LEU A 224 6.17 -5.53 3.68
N PHE A 225 6.34 -4.26 4.07
CA PHE A 225 7.14 -3.81 5.20
C PHE A 225 6.26 -3.62 6.45
N ARG A 226 6.21 -4.64 7.31
CA ARG A 226 5.32 -4.67 8.47
C ARG A 226 5.60 -3.55 9.46
N ASN A 227 6.87 -3.22 9.69
CA ASN A 227 7.25 -2.21 10.67
C ASN A 227 6.77 -0.83 10.23
N ILE A 228 6.81 -0.55 8.93
CA ILE A 228 6.30 0.70 8.36
C ILE A 228 4.77 0.71 8.40
N TYR A 229 4.14 -0.42 8.06
CA TYR A 229 2.69 -0.50 8.02
C TYR A 229 2.04 -0.38 9.41
N LEU A 230 2.52 -1.17 10.37
CA LEU A 230 2.02 -1.17 11.74
C LEU A 230 2.29 0.16 12.46
N GLU A 231 3.41 0.80 12.18
CA GLU A 231 3.63 2.12 12.74
C GLU A 231 2.64 3.15 12.20
N ARG A 232 2.34 3.12 10.89
CA ARG A 232 1.33 4.02 10.32
C ARG A 232 -0.02 3.84 10.98
N ILE A 233 -0.40 2.59 11.26
CA ILE A 233 -1.63 2.30 12.01
C ILE A 233 -1.54 2.93 13.41
N ARG A 234 -0.45 2.67 14.14
CA ARG A 234 -0.25 3.17 15.51
C ARG A 234 -0.23 4.69 15.62
N CYS A 235 0.47 5.36 14.72
CA CYS A 235 0.76 6.78 14.82
C CYS A 235 -0.17 7.68 14.00
N LEU A 236 -0.90 7.13 13.02
CA LEU A 236 -1.77 7.90 12.14
C LEU A 236 -3.22 7.40 12.20
N SER A 237 -3.47 6.14 11.85
CA SER A 237 -4.83 5.59 11.74
C SER A 237 -5.54 5.55 13.09
N LEU A 238 -4.85 5.13 14.15
CA LEU A 238 -5.42 5.01 15.48
C LEU A 238 -5.79 6.40 16.08
N PRO A 239 -4.91 7.43 16.07
CA PRO A 239 -5.29 8.78 16.48
C PRO A 239 -6.49 9.36 15.72
N LEU A 240 -6.57 9.07 14.41
CA LEU A 240 -7.72 9.46 13.59
C LEU A 240 -9.01 8.79 14.08
N LEU A 241 -8.97 7.47 14.32
CA LEU A 241 -10.12 6.73 14.86
C LEU A 241 -10.57 7.30 16.21
N ARG A 242 -9.65 7.57 17.13
CA ARG A 242 -9.99 8.12 18.46
C ARG A 242 -10.56 9.53 18.39
N THR A 243 -10.06 10.35 17.47
CA THR A 243 -10.50 11.74 17.33
C THR A 243 -11.82 11.85 16.61
N LEU A 244 -12.05 11.03 15.59
CA LEU A 244 -13.18 11.14 14.68
C LEU A 244 -14.31 10.17 15.01
N CYS A 245 -14.04 9.12 15.81
CA CYS A 245 -15.04 8.14 16.26
C CYS A 245 -14.93 7.92 17.80
N PRO A 246 -15.04 8.98 18.63
CA PRO A 246 -14.75 8.87 20.07
C PRO A 246 -15.70 7.94 20.84
N GLY A 247 -16.87 7.63 20.29
CA GLY A 247 -17.84 6.70 20.88
C GLY A 247 -17.59 5.21 20.55
N LEU A 248 -16.58 4.88 19.73
CA LEU A 248 -16.34 3.51 19.28
C LEU A 248 -15.57 2.70 20.34
N PRO A 249 -16.15 1.64 20.94
CA PRO A 249 -15.56 0.93 22.08
C PRO A 249 -14.53 -0.15 21.67
N VAL A 250 -13.76 0.09 20.61
CA VAL A 250 -12.71 -0.85 20.15
C VAL A 250 -11.39 -0.51 20.83
N PRO A 251 -10.68 -1.42 21.51
CA PRO A 251 -9.36 -1.18 22.10
C PRO A 251 -8.25 -0.83 21.11
N ASP A 252 -7.21 -0.12 21.56
CA ASP A 252 -6.07 0.26 20.72
C ASP A 252 -5.29 -0.95 20.22
N GLU A 253 -5.13 -1.96 21.07
CA GLU A 253 -4.43 -3.22 20.77
C GLU A 253 -5.13 -4.06 19.69
N ASP A 254 -6.44 -3.91 19.56
CA ASP A 254 -7.24 -4.60 18.56
C ASP A 254 -7.13 -3.92 17.20
N VAL A 255 -7.18 -2.58 17.16
CA VAL A 255 -6.97 -1.78 15.95
C VAL A 255 -5.54 -1.95 15.42
N SER A 256 -4.55 -2.02 16.31
CA SER A 256 -3.13 -2.18 15.96
C SER A 256 -2.68 -3.64 15.86
N ASN A 257 -3.60 -4.60 15.93
CA ASN A 257 -3.29 -6.02 15.87
C ASN A 257 -2.62 -6.38 14.52
N PRO A 258 -1.39 -6.90 14.53
CA PRO A 258 -0.67 -7.21 13.29
C PRO A 258 -1.38 -8.22 12.39
N LEU A 259 -2.03 -9.24 12.96
CA LEU A 259 -2.73 -10.24 12.17
C LEU A 259 -4.00 -9.66 11.54
N VAL A 260 -4.74 -8.81 12.23
CA VAL A 260 -5.90 -8.11 11.65
C VAL A 260 -5.44 -7.25 10.46
N ALA A 261 -4.41 -6.44 10.65
CA ALA A 261 -3.89 -5.54 9.62
C ALA A 261 -3.35 -6.29 8.39
N LEU A 262 -2.51 -7.32 8.62
CA LEU A 262 -1.90 -8.10 7.55
C LEU A 262 -2.93 -8.97 6.81
N THR A 263 -3.91 -9.53 7.51
CA THR A 263 -4.97 -10.31 6.89
C THR A 263 -5.91 -9.43 6.08
N TRP A 264 -6.28 -8.24 6.57
CA TRP A 264 -7.04 -7.28 5.76
C TRP A 264 -6.29 -6.90 4.49
N PHE A 265 -5.01 -6.52 4.62
CA PHE A 265 -4.21 -6.12 3.46
C PHE A 265 -4.05 -7.28 2.48
N ARG A 266 -3.84 -8.51 2.95
CA ARG A 266 -3.82 -9.68 2.05
C ARG A 266 -5.17 -9.90 1.39
N GLY A 267 -6.28 -9.66 2.10
CA GLY A 267 -7.63 -9.75 1.53
C GLY A 267 -7.88 -8.70 0.45
N HIS A 268 -7.42 -7.47 0.66
CA HIS A 268 -7.38 -6.42 -0.35
C HIS A 268 -6.52 -6.83 -1.56
N ASP A 269 -5.28 -7.28 -1.33
CA ASP A 269 -4.36 -7.69 -2.40
C ASP A 269 -4.95 -8.84 -3.23
N VAL A 270 -5.48 -9.87 -2.58
CA VAL A 270 -6.22 -10.96 -3.25
C VAL A 270 -7.48 -10.47 -3.96
N GLY A 271 -8.14 -9.44 -3.41
CA GLY A 271 -9.26 -8.72 -4.02
C GLY A 271 -9.01 -8.35 -5.48
N HIS A 272 -7.81 -7.83 -5.77
CA HIS A 272 -7.37 -7.44 -7.11
C HIS A 272 -7.25 -8.59 -8.11
N TYR A 273 -7.32 -9.85 -7.67
CA TYR A 273 -7.15 -11.04 -8.50
C TYR A 273 -8.43 -11.84 -8.72
N TRP A 274 -9.54 -11.46 -8.09
CA TRP A 274 -10.86 -11.98 -8.43
C TRP A 274 -11.31 -11.47 -9.80
N ARG A 275 -11.89 -12.35 -10.60
CA ARG A 275 -12.38 -12.10 -11.95
C ARG A 275 -13.76 -12.70 -12.08
N HIS A 276 -14.51 -12.18 -13.03
CA HIS A 276 -15.78 -12.75 -13.42
C HIS A 276 -15.93 -12.57 -14.95
N PRO A 277 -16.49 -13.54 -15.69
CA PRO A 277 -16.61 -13.44 -17.16
C PRO A 277 -17.37 -12.21 -17.65
N SER A 278 -18.31 -11.69 -16.84
CA SER A 278 -19.06 -10.48 -17.16
C SER A 278 -18.31 -9.18 -16.89
N ALA A 279 -17.13 -9.22 -16.25
CA ALA A 279 -16.40 -8.02 -15.87
C ALA A 279 -16.07 -7.15 -17.10
N ALA A 280 -16.42 -5.88 -17.03
CA ALA A 280 -16.30 -4.94 -18.15
C ALA A 280 -15.30 -3.82 -17.87
N PHE A 281 -14.10 -4.16 -17.37
CA PHE A 281 -13.06 -3.18 -16.98
C PHE A 281 -12.73 -2.15 -18.06
N GLY A 282 -12.77 -2.54 -19.34
CA GLY A 282 -12.57 -1.62 -20.45
C GLY A 282 -13.66 -0.53 -20.53
N LYS A 283 -14.92 -0.90 -20.31
CA LYS A 283 -16.05 0.04 -20.30
C LYS A 283 -16.10 0.90 -19.04
N LEU A 284 -15.69 0.36 -17.89
CA LEU A 284 -15.58 1.15 -16.65
C LEU A 284 -14.63 2.35 -16.81
N ARG A 285 -13.60 2.24 -17.67
CA ARG A 285 -12.69 3.35 -17.96
C ARG A 285 -13.37 4.52 -18.68
N GLU A 286 -14.53 4.32 -19.30
CA GLU A 286 -15.35 5.40 -19.88
C GLU A 286 -15.87 6.37 -18.81
N LEU A 287 -15.93 5.93 -17.54
CA LEU A 287 -16.27 6.77 -16.38
C LEU A 287 -15.08 7.63 -15.88
N GLY A 288 -13.92 7.49 -16.54
CA GLY A 288 -12.66 8.12 -16.18
C GLY A 288 -11.69 7.13 -15.53
N LEU A 289 -10.42 7.19 -15.92
CA LEU A 289 -9.39 6.25 -15.47
C LEU A 289 -9.26 6.22 -13.93
N SER A 290 -9.10 7.38 -13.29
CA SER A 290 -8.97 7.48 -11.84
C SER A 290 -10.19 6.92 -11.11
N ARG A 291 -11.41 7.29 -11.56
CA ARG A 291 -12.67 6.84 -10.95
C ARG A 291 -12.88 5.33 -11.11
N SER A 292 -12.50 4.78 -12.26
CA SER A 292 -12.53 3.34 -12.48
C SER A 292 -11.57 2.58 -11.56
N TYR A 293 -10.42 3.18 -11.22
CA TYR A 293 -9.51 2.62 -10.22
C TYR A 293 -10.08 2.78 -8.80
N ALA A 294 -10.66 3.93 -8.45
CA ALA A 294 -11.29 4.12 -7.15
C ALA A 294 -12.39 3.09 -6.85
N LEU A 295 -13.22 2.73 -7.83
CA LEU A 295 -14.21 1.65 -7.67
C LEU A 295 -13.57 0.28 -7.45
N GLN A 296 -12.45 -0.01 -8.14
CA GLN A 296 -11.72 -1.26 -7.95
C GLN A 296 -11.06 -1.32 -6.57
N GLU A 297 -10.43 -0.23 -6.12
CA GLU A 297 -9.87 -0.12 -4.76
C GLU A 297 -10.97 -0.25 -3.70
N ALA A 298 -12.11 0.43 -3.88
CA ALA A 298 -13.25 0.33 -2.96
C ALA A 298 -13.75 -1.11 -2.83
N LEU A 299 -13.85 -1.84 -3.95
CA LEU A 299 -14.20 -3.25 -3.93
C LEU A 299 -13.14 -4.07 -3.18
N CYS A 300 -11.85 -3.87 -3.45
CA CYS A 300 -10.79 -4.65 -2.80
C CYS A 300 -10.72 -4.38 -1.30
N ASP A 301 -10.89 -3.12 -0.88
CA ASP A 301 -10.95 -2.71 0.53
C ASP A 301 -12.09 -3.39 1.30
N VAL A 302 -13.32 -3.39 0.73
CA VAL A 302 -14.47 -4.04 1.38
C VAL A 302 -14.35 -5.57 1.35
N LEU A 303 -13.78 -6.16 0.30
CA LEU A 303 -13.49 -7.60 0.28
C LEU A 303 -12.46 -7.96 1.35
N GLY A 304 -11.39 -7.16 1.50
CA GLY A 304 -10.41 -7.35 2.57
C GLY A 304 -11.04 -7.31 3.97
N TYR A 305 -11.99 -6.40 4.20
CA TYR A 305 -12.76 -6.36 5.44
C TYR A 305 -13.67 -7.58 5.61
N LEU A 306 -14.39 -8.00 4.55
CA LEU A 306 -15.27 -9.16 4.60
C LEU A 306 -14.49 -10.47 4.79
N ALA A 307 -13.25 -10.59 4.31
CA ALA A 307 -12.38 -11.72 4.60
C ALA A 307 -12.17 -11.90 6.11
N LEU A 308 -11.90 -10.81 6.83
CA LEU A 308 -11.75 -10.80 8.30
C LEU A 308 -13.03 -11.19 9.05
N GLN A 309 -14.19 -10.99 8.44
CA GLN A 309 -15.50 -11.35 9.00
C GLN A 309 -15.93 -12.79 8.62
N GLY A 310 -15.16 -13.44 7.76
CA GLY A 310 -15.47 -14.73 7.18
C GLY A 310 -14.35 -15.75 7.38
N PRO A 311 -13.99 -16.51 6.33
CA PRO A 311 -13.00 -17.61 6.43
C PRO A 311 -11.62 -17.18 6.94
N TRP A 312 -11.25 -15.90 6.85
CA TRP A 312 -9.96 -15.40 7.32
C TRP A 312 -10.05 -14.66 8.67
N SER A 313 -11.10 -14.92 9.44
CA SER A 313 -11.22 -14.37 10.79
C SER A 313 -9.97 -14.65 11.64
N GLN A 314 -9.56 -13.64 12.41
CA GLN A 314 -8.37 -13.71 13.26
C GLN A 314 -8.81 -13.88 14.72
N PRO A 315 -7.96 -14.48 15.58
CA PRO A 315 -8.20 -14.55 17.02
C PRO A 315 -8.04 -13.16 17.66
N ALA A 316 -9.03 -12.30 17.45
CA ALA A 316 -9.15 -10.95 17.96
C ALA A 316 -10.58 -10.71 18.48
N ARG A 317 -10.83 -9.57 19.13
CA ARG A 317 -12.20 -9.21 19.49
C ARG A 317 -13.04 -9.00 18.22
N HIS A 318 -14.33 -9.29 18.33
CA HIS A 318 -15.27 -9.26 17.20
C HIS A 318 -15.30 -7.90 16.47
N ASP A 319 -15.08 -6.81 17.21
CA ASP A 319 -15.10 -5.43 16.73
C ASP A 319 -13.74 -4.93 16.21
N ALA A 320 -12.65 -5.71 16.39
CA ALA A 320 -11.31 -5.36 15.93
C ALA A 320 -11.24 -5.08 14.42
N PRO A 321 -11.81 -5.93 13.53
CA PRO A 321 -11.78 -5.65 12.09
C PRO A 321 -12.49 -4.34 11.71
N MET A 322 -13.59 -3.99 12.39
CA MET A 322 -14.31 -2.75 12.14
C MET A 322 -13.46 -1.55 12.55
N GLY A 323 -12.92 -1.57 13.78
CA GLY A 323 -12.07 -0.49 14.26
C GLY A 323 -10.86 -0.26 13.37
N PHE A 324 -10.19 -1.34 12.97
CA PHE A 324 -9.07 -1.30 12.03
C PHE A 324 -9.46 -0.75 10.65
N TYR A 325 -10.51 -1.29 10.03
CA TYR A 325 -10.92 -0.87 8.69
C TYR A 325 -11.35 0.61 8.66
N LEU A 326 -12.09 1.05 9.67
CA LEU A 326 -12.48 2.44 9.82
C LEU A 326 -11.26 3.36 10.03
N ALA A 327 -10.30 2.95 10.84
CA ALA A 327 -9.06 3.70 11.05
C ALA A 327 -8.30 3.92 9.73
N GLU A 328 -8.21 2.89 8.88
CA GLU A 328 -7.55 3.00 7.57
C GLU A 328 -8.34 3.87 6.58
N MET A 329 -9.68 3.75 6.52
CA MET A 329 -10.51 4.65 5.71
C MET A 329 -10.32 6.12 6.11
N LEU A 330 -10.29 6.40 7.42
CA LEU A 330 -10.04 7.74 7.94
C LEU A 330 -8.63 8.22 7.60
N ARG A 331 -7.61 7.35 7.64
CA ARG A 331 -6.25 7.67 7.20
C ARG A 331 -6.18 8.03 5.72
N PHE A 332 -6.90 7.30 4.86
CA PHE A 332 -6.96 7.63 3.44
C PHE A 332 -7.63 8.99 3.21
N LEU A 333 -8.76 9.28 3.89
CA LEU A 333 -9.41 10.59 3.85
C LEU A 333 -8.55 11.71 4.46
N GLY A 334 -7.72 11.40 5.45
CA GLY A 334 -6.78 12.33 6.07
C GLY A 334 -5.80 12.96 5.08
N ARG A 335 -5.54 12.33 3.92
CA ARG A 335 -4.74 12.94 2.84
C ARG A 335 -5.33 14.26 2.33
N GLY A 336 -6.63 14.49 2.53
CA GLY A 336 -7.34 15.68 2.10
C GLY A 336 -7.47 15.80 0.59
N TYR A 337 -8.14 16.85 0.12
CA TYR A 337 -8.42 17.06 -1.30
C TYR A 337 -7.21 17.43 -2.16
N GLN A 338 -6.08 17.73 -1.52
CA GLN A 338 -4.84 18.05 -2.23
C GLN A 338 -4.25 16.83 -2.95
N GLY A 339 -4.70 15.62 -2.63
CA GLY A 339 -4.21 14.37 -3.23
C GLY A 339 -5.27 13.29 -3.42
N ILE A 340 -6.28 13.58 -4.25
CA ILE A 340 -7.29 12.62 -4.67
C ILE A 340 -6.60 11.44 -5.40
N HIS A 341 -6.35 10.38 -4.63
CA HIS A 341 -5.81 9.09 -5.05
C HIS A 341 -6.96 8.08 -5.11
N PRO A 342 -6.86 6.99 -5.90
CA PRO A 342 -7.83 5.89 -5.86
C PRO A 342 -8.26 5.47 -4.45
N ASP A 343 -7.34 5.25 -3.50
CA ASP A 343 -7.70 4.90 -2.11
C ASP A 343 -8.51 5.98 -1.36
N PHE A 344 -8.24 7.27 -1.65
CA PHE A 344 -9.00 8.37 -1.05
C PHE A 344 -10.45 8.32 -1.56
N GLU A 345 -10.62 8.23 -2.88
CA GLU A 345 -11.96 8.20 -3.49
C GLU A 345 -12.68 6.88 -3.16
N ALA A 346 -11.96 5.76 -3.00
CA ALA A 346 -12.51 4.50 -2.54
C ALA A 346 -13.10 4.60 -1.12
N SER A 347 -12.31 5.12 -0.17
CA SER A 347 -12.76 5.36 1.20
C SER A 347 -13.92 6.36 1.24
N HIS A 348 -13.87 7.37 0.37
CA HIS A 348 -14.93 8.37 0.23
C HIS A 348 -16.24 7.73 -0.24
N ILE A 349 -16.22 6.86 -1.26
CA ILE A 349 -17.39 6.15 -1.77
C ILE A 349 -18.03 5.31 -0.66
N VAL A 350 -17.22 4.50 0.05
CA VAL A 350 -17.72 3.60 1.10
C VAL A 350 -18.31 4.40 2.27
N LEU A 351 -17.58 5.38 2.82
CA LEU A 351 -18.09 6.17 3.95
C LEU A 351 -19.30 7.02 3.55
N SER A 352 -19.32 7.56 2.33
CA SER A 352 -20.48 8.30 1.80
C SER A 352 -21.71 7.41 1.73
N TYR A 353 -21.53 6.15 1.30
CA TYR A 353 -22.60 5.16 1.28
C TYR A 353 -23.16 4.93 2.68
N LEU A 354 -22.28 4.66 3.65
CA LEU A 354 -22.67 4.36 5.02
C LEU A 354 -23.43 5.52 5.66
N VAL A 355 -22.97 6.76 5.46
CA VAL A 355 -23.61 7.95 6.02
C VAL A 355 -24.96 8.25 5.35
N LYS A 356 -25.02 8.25 4.02
CA LYS A 356 -26.27 8.57 3.29
C LYS A 356 -27.36 7.52 3.51
N ASN A 357 -26.98 6.26 3.71
CA ASN A 357 -27.90 5.16 3.97
C ASN A 357 -28.06 4.84 5.46
N GLN A 358 -27.64 5.75 6.35
CA GLN A 358 -27.88 5.65 7.81
C GLN A 358 -27.24 4.44 8.52
N PHE A 359 -26.24 3.81 7.90
CA PHE A 359 -25.39 2.81 8.56
C PHE A 359 -24.32 3.46 9.47
N ALA A 360 -24.05 4.75 9.26
CA ALA A 360 -23.28 5.62 10.13
C ALA A 360 -23.97 6.99 10.21
N SER A 361 -23.77 7.73 11.30
CA SER A 361 -24.15 9.15 11.37
C SER A 361 -22.92 10.03 11.43
N LEU A 362 -22.99 11.19 10.80
CA LEU A 362 -21.96 12.22 10.83
C LEU A 362 -22.51 13.43 11.60
N ASP A 363 -21.80 13.83 12.65
CA ASP A 363 -21.99 15.14 13.28
C ASP A 363 -21.33 16.20 12.38
N PRO A 364 -22.09 17.09 11.72
CA PRO A 364 -21.54 18.05 10.78
C PRO A 364 -20.78 19.19 11.47
N GLU A 365 -21.07 19.48 12.74
CA GLU A 365 -20.39 20.54 13.50
C GLU A 365 -19.05 20.04 14.02
N ARG A 366 -19.01 18.80 14.51
CA ARG A 366 -17.80 18.20 15.07
C ARG A 366 -16.96 17.46 14.02
N GLY A 367 -17.55 17.06 12.90
CA GLY A 367 -16.90 16.17 11.94
C GLY A 367 -16.58 14.80 12.54
N GLU A 368 -17.50 14.26 13.35
CA GLU A 368 -17.35 12.96 14.03
C GLU A 368 -18.35 11.95 13.50
N LEU A 369 -17.91 10.70 13.37
CA LEU A 369 -18.77 9.58 13.03
C LEU A 369 -19.27 8.87 14.30
N GLN A 370 -20.53 8.47 14.29
CA GLN A 370 -21.10 7.55 15.25
C GLN A 370 -21.59 6.30 14.50
N LEU A 371 -21.18 5.13 14.97
CA LEU A 371 -21.46 3.86 14.32
C LEU A 371 -21.74 2.78 15.36
N GLU A 372 -22.54 1.79 14.97
CA GLU A 372 -22.77 0.56 15.72
C GLU A 372 -22.30 -0.63 14.85
N SER A 373 -21.64 -1.61 15.47
CA SER A 373 -20.93 -2.68 14.76
C SER A 373 -21.80 -3.48 13.80
N ARG A 374 -23.03 -3.84 14.21
CA ARG A 374 -23.93 -4.63 13.36
C ARG A 374 -24.44 -3.80 12.19
N HIS A 375 -24.85 -2.55 12.41
CA HIS A 375 -25.26 -1.65 11.34
C HIS A 375 -24.11 -1.35 10.36
N PHE A 376 -22.90 -1.14 10.86
CA PHE A 376 -21.71 -0.97 10.02
C PHE A 376 -21.47 -2.21 9.14
N GLN A 377 -21.51 -3.41 9.72
CA GLN A 377 -21.35 -4.66 8.98
C GLN A 377 -22.41 -4.82 7.88
N GLN A 378 -23.66 -4.48 8.17
CA GLN A 378 -24.74 -4.51 7.19
C GLN A 378 -24.47 -3.55 6.03
N GLY A 379 -24.10 -2.31 6.34
CA GLY A 379 -23.79 -1.29 5.34
C GLY A 379 -22.60 -1.64 4.47
N VAL A 380 -21.52 -2.19 5.05
CA VAL A 380 -20.35 -2.63 4.29
C VAL A 380 -20.70 -3.82 3.39
N THR A 381 -21.52 -4.76 3.88
CA THR A 381 -22.00 -5.88 3.05
C THR A 381 -22.86 -5.39 1.88
N GLU A 382 -23.69 -4.37 2.12
CA GLU A 382 -24.56 -3.81 1.09
C GLU A 382 -23.80 -3.06 0.00
N VAL A 383 -22.87 -2.17 0.39
CA VAL A 383 -22.03 -1.47 -0.58
C VAL A 383 -21.09 -2.44 -1.32
N ALA A 384 -20.58 -3.48 -0.65
CA ALA A 384 -19.77 -4.51 -1.28
C ALA A 384 -20.53 -5.25 -2.38
N ARG A 385 -21.82 -5.55 -2.16
CA ARG A 385 -22.68 -6.17 -3.20
C ARG A 385 -22.81 -5.27 -4.42
N ARG A 386 -23.08 -3.98 -4.22
CA ARG A 386 -23.20 -2.99 -5.31
C ARG A 386 -21.87 -2.83 -6.06
N LEU A 387 -20.76 -2.70 -5.33
CA LEU A 387 -19.41 -2.61 -5.90
C LEU A 387 -19.05 -3.87 -6.69
N MET A 388 -19.39 -5.06 -6.19
CA MET A 388 -19.12 -6.32 -6.87
C MET A 388 -19.91 -6.44 -8.17
N GLN A 389 -21.20 -6.06 -8.17
CA GLN A 389 -22.02 -6.01 -9.38
C GLN A 389 -21.47 -4.98 -10.40
N ALA A 390 -21.09 -3.79 -9.95
CA ALA A 390 -20.52 -2.75 -10.79
C ALA A 390 -19.19 -3.18 -11.43
N VAL A 391 -18.25 -3.67 -10.62
CA VAL A 391 -16.86 -3.91 -11.03
C VAL A 391 -16.68 -5.29 -11.67
N LEU A 392 -17.10 -6.35 -10.98
CA LEU A 392 -16.94 -7.74 -11.46
C LEU A 392 -18.15 -8.21 -12.27
N GLY A 393 -19.36 -7.77 -11.93
CA GLY A 393 -20.57 -8.05 -12.73
C GLY A 393 -20.59 -7.28 -14.06
N GLY A 394 -19.78 -6.22 -14.19
CA GLY A 394 -19.67 -5.40 -15.39
C GLY A 394 -20.83 -4.41 -15.58
N ASP A 395 -21.59 -4.12 -14.53
CA ASP A 395 -22.68 -3.15 -14.57
C ASP A 395 -22.15 -1.71 -14.51
N VAL A 396 -21.92 -1.14 -15.69
CA VAL A 396 -21.43 0.25 -15.84
C VAL A 396 -22.47 1.28 -15.37
N ASN A 397 -23.77 0.94 -15.38
CA ASN A 397 -24.80 1.86 -14.89
C ASN A 397 -24.75 1.92 -13.36
N GLU A 398 -24.62 0.78 -12.71
CA GLU A 398 -24.42 0.72 -11.25
C GLU A 398 -23.13 1.44 -10.84
N ALA A 399 -22.03 1.24 -11.58
CA ALA A 399 -20.79 1.99 -11.37
C ALA A 399 -20.99 3.51 -11.47
N ARG A 400 -21.77 3.96 -12.47
CA ARG A 400 -22.09 5.39 -12.64
C ARG A 400 -22.94 5.92 -11.50
N LEU A 401 -23.93 5.15 -11.04
CA LEU A 401 -24.77 5.50 -9.89
C LEU A 401 -23.92 5.64 -8.63
N LEU A 402 -23.06 4.67 -8.34
CA LEU A 402 -22.15 4.71 -7.19
C LEU A 402 -21.27 5.96 -7.20
N LEU A 403 -20.66 6.28 -8.35
CA LEU A 403 -19.82 7.47 -8.48
C LEU A 403 -20.60 8.79 -8.40
N THR A 404 -21.84 8.82 -8.92
CA THR A 404 -22.66 10.03 -8.92
C THR A 404 -23.24 10.31 -7.54
N GLU A 405 -23.68 9.27 -6.83
CA GLU A 405 -24.31 9.40 -5.51
C GLU A 405 -23.28 9.47 -4.39
N TYR A 406 -22.23 8.65 -4.43
CA TYR A 406 -21.31 8.48 -3.30
C TYR A 406 -19.88 8.87 -3.62
N GLY A 407 -19.52 8.99 -4.90
CA GLY A 407 -18.20 9.45 -5.32
C GLY A 407 -17.96 10.93 -5.03
N LEU A 408 -16.72 11.37 -5.27
CA LEU A 408 -16.34 12.74 -5.03
C LEU A 408 -16.95 13.67 -6.08
N ALA A 409 -17.63 14.71 -5.61
CA ALA A 409 -18.18 15.77 -6.45
C ALA A 409 -17.07 16.50 -7.23
N THR A 410 -17.43 17.15 -8.34
CA THR A 410 -16.49 17.94 -9.15
C THR A 410 -15.82 19.04 -8.34
N ASP A 411 -16.56 19.64 -7.39
CA ASP A 411 -16.02 20.48 -6.33
C ASP A 411 -15.96 19.66 -5.03
N PRO A 412 -14.78 19.18 -4.62
CA PRO A 412 -14.65 18.33 -3.44
C PRO A 412 -15.12 19.00 -2.15
N SER A 413 -15.11 20.33 -2.07
CA SER A 413 -15.57 21.08 -0.91
C SER A 413 -17.08 21.00 -0.67
N GLN A 414 -17.84 20.53 -1.66
CA GLN A 414 -19.28 20.28 -1.55
C GLN A 414 -19.59 18.87 -1.04
N SER A 415 -18.58 18.11 -0.66
CA SER A 415 -18.81 16.79 -0.08
C SER A 415 -19.54 16.90 1.26
N HIS A 416 -20.58 16.09 1.46
CA HIS A 416 -21.20 15.94 2.78
C HIS A 416 -20.23 15.37 3.83
N LEU A 417 -19.11 14.77 3.42
CA LEU A 417 -18.02 14.34 4.30
C LEU A 417 -16.95 15.43 4.53
N ASP A 418 -17.09 16.64 3.96
CA ASP A 418 -16.09 17.72 4.09
C ASP A 418 -15.72 18.04 5.54
N PRO A 419 -16.65 18.10 6.52
CA PRO A 419 -16.28 18.31 7.93
C PRO A 419 -15.33 17.22 8.46
N LEU A 420 -15.60 15.96 8.14
CA LEU A 420 -14.78 14.81 8.53
C LEU A 420 -13.40 14.87 7.86
N ILE A 421 -13.37 15.11 6.54
CA ILE A 421 -12.14 15.14 5.73
C ILE A 421 -11.21 16.26 6.19
N ARG A 422 -11.75 17.46 6.40
CA ARG A 422 -10.96 18.58 6.93
C ARG A 422 -10.37 18.22 8.27
N ARG A 423 -11.16 17.68 9.19
CA ARG A 423 -10.66 17.33 10.52
C ARG A 423 -9.59 16.22 10.48
N ALA A 424 -9.79 15.20 9.64
CA ALA A 424 -8.80 14.16 9.41
C ALA A 424 -7.47 14.72 8.90
N ALA A 425 -7.52 15.67 7.95
CA ALA A 425 -6.34 16.25 7.33
C ALA A 425 -5.44 17.09 8.27
N HIS A 426 -5.92 17.46 9.46
CA HIS A 426 -5.12 18.20 10.44
C HIS A 426 -4.22 17.31 11.32
N ILE A 427 -4.41 15.99 11.33
CA ILE A 427 -3.73 15.07 12.27
C ILE A 427 -2.38 14.56 11.73
N GLY A 428 -2.11 14.72 10.43
CA GLY A 428 -0.87 14.30 9.76
C GLY A 428 -1.03 13.01 8.98
N ASN A 429 -0.22 12.83 7.92
CA ASN A 429 -0.48 11.83 6.88
C ASN A 429 0.68 10.87 6.58
N ASP A 430 1.82 11.01 7.26
CA ASP A 430 2.95 10.12 7.04
C ASP A 430 3.95 10.08 8.21
N ILE A 431 4.97 9.23 8.09
CA ILE A 431 6.03 8.97 9.06
C ILE A 431 7.42 9.31 8.49
N ARG A 432 8.38 9.54 9.38
CA ARG A 432 9.80 9.75 9.08
C ARG A 432 10.62 8.56 9.57
N TYR A 433 11.66 8.19 8.83
CA TYR A 433 12.57 7.15 9.28
C TYR A 433 13.72 7.73 10.10
N THR A 434 14.10 7.01 11.14
CA THR A 434 15.34 7.17 11.90
C THR A 434 16.06 5.83 11.88
N TYR A 435 17.38 5.85 12.01
CA TYR A 435 18.16 4.62 12.07
C TYR A 435 18.58 4.41 13.52
N GLU A 436 18.08 3.35 14.15
CA GLU A 436 18.51 2.96 15.49
C GLU A 436 19.82 2.19 15.36
N GLY A 437 20.90 2.74 15.94
CA GLY A 437 22.22 2.10 15.93
C GLY A 437 23.37 3.08 15.98
#